data_AF-A0A931AL94-F1
#
_entry.id   AF-A0A931AL94-F1
#
_cell.length_a   1.000
_cell.length_b   1.000
_cell.length_c   1.000
_cell.angle_alpha   90.00
_cell.angle_beta   90.00
_cell.angle_gamma   90.00
#
_symmetry.space_group_name_H-M   'P 1'
#
loop_
_entity.id
_entity.type
_entity.pdbx_description
1 polymer ?
#
loop_
_entity_poly.entity_id
_entity_poly.type
_entity_poly.pdbx_seq_one_letter_code
_entity_poly.pdbx_strand_id
1 'polypeptide(L)' 'MAIEKGIYQIAELLISLGADVNAENQYRFTPLLKAIEKENYQIAELLISLGADVNAENKNGTTPLSWAIEKGI' A
#
# COMPACT_ATOMS: atom_id res chain seq x y z
N MET A 1 -16.23 -6.51 -4.38
CA MET A 1 -16.95 -6.63 -3.07
C MET A 1 -16.50 -7.80 -2.19
N ALA A 2 -16.77 -9.08 -2.50
CA ALA A 2 -16.44 -10.18 -1.57
C ALA A 2 -14.93 -10.46 -1.46
N ILE A 3 -14.21 -10.45 -2.59
CA ILE A 3 -12.76 -10.67 -2.64
C ILE A 3 -12.01 -9.52 -1.95
N GLU A 4 -12.38 -8.27 -2.23
CA GLU A 4 -11.78 -7.08 -1.59
C GLU A 4 -11.96 -7.12 -0.07
N LYS A 5 -13.14 -7.51 0.43
CA LYS A 5 -13.38 -7.68 1.86
C LYS A 5 -12.47 -8.74 2.48
N GLY A 6 -12.25 -9.86 1.78
CA GLY A 6 -11.31 -10.90 2.22
C GLY A 6 -9.86 -10.41 2.26
N ILE A 7 -9.42 -9.67 1.23
CA ILE A 7 -8.07 -9.09 1.18
C ILE A 7 -7.89 -8.07 2.30
N TYR A 8 -8.89 -7.23 2.56
CA TYR A 8 -8.88 -6.27 3.66
C TYR A 8 -8.71 -6.97 5.02
N GLN A 9 -9.51 -7.99 5.28
CA GLN A 9 -9.45 -8.75 6.54
C GLN A 9 -8.10 -9.45 6.72
N ILE A 10 -7.51 -9.97 5.64
CA ILE A 10 -6.17 -10.59 5.69
C ILE A 10 -5.11 -9.53 5.95
N ALA A 11 -5.17 -8.37 5.30
CA ALA A 11 -4.21 -7.28 5.51
C ALA A 11 -4.25 -6.78 6.97
N GLU A 12 -5.46 -6.54 7.48
CA GLU A 12 -5.68 -6.14 8.88
C GLU A 12 -5.14 -7.18 9.87
N LEU A 13 -5.42 -8.47 9.63
CA LEU A 13 -4.91 -9.57 10.46
C LEU A 13 -3.38 -9.59 10.47
N LEU A 14 -2.74 -9.54 9.30
CA LEU A 14 -1.28 -9.58 9.20
C LEU A 14 -0.62 -8.41 9.93
N ILE A 15 -1.17 -7.20 9.79
CA ILE A 15 -0.64 -6.01 10.47
C ILE A 15 -0.86 -6.13 11.99
N SER A 16 -2.01 -6.65 12.43
CA SER A 16 -2.26 -6.90 13.86
C SER A 16 -1.30 -7.91 14.49
N LEU A 17 -0.72 -8.80 13.68
CA LEU A 17 0.30 -9.77 14.08
C LEU A 17 1.74 -9.21 13.99
N GLY A 18 1.89 -7.91 13.72
CA GLY A 18 3.19 -7.23 13.68
C GLY A 18 3.88 -7.25 12.32
N ALA A 19 3.14 -7.49 11.22
CA ALA A 19 3.70 -7.25 9.89
C ALA A 19 4.09 -5.78 9.74
N ASP A 20 5.28 -5.54 9.18
CA ASP A 20 5.77 -4.19 8.92
C ASP A 20 4.99 -3.55 7.76
N VAL A 21 4.23 -2.50 8.08
CA VAL A 21 3.40 -1.74 7.13
C VAL A 21 4.25 -1.04 6.06
N ASN A 22 5.54 -0.85 6.31
CA ASN A 22 6.50 -0.20 5.42
C ASN A 22 7.51 -1.18 4.80
N ALA A 23 7.27 -2.50 4.91
CA ALA A 23 8.17 -3.51 4.38
C ALA A 23 8.43 -3.30 2.87
N GLU A 24 9.71 -3.24 2.51
CA GLU A 24 10.13 -3.06 1.12
C GLU A 24 10.43 -4.40 0.46
N ASN A 25 9.98 -4.57 -0.79
CA ASN A 25 10.52 -5.64 -1.64
C ASN A 25 11.88 -5.23 -2.24
N GLN A 26 12.49 -6.11 -3.05
CA GLN A 26 13.78 -5.85 -3.70
C GLN A 26 13.81 -4.60 -4.61
N TYR A 27 12.66 -4.02 -4.96
CA TYR A 27 12.51 -2.82 -5.77
C TYR A 27 12.08 -1.59 -4.95
N ARG A 28 12.14 -1.67 -3.62
CA ARG A 28 11.66 -0.65 -2.68
C ARG A 28 10.17 -0.33 -2.83
N PHE A 29 9.38 -1.27 -3.33
CA PHE A 29 7.92 -1.12 -3.26
C PHE A 29 7.46 -1.45 -1.85
N THR A 30 6.80 -0.48 -1.23
CA THR A 30 6.03 -0.65 0.00
C THR A 30 4.65 -1.24 -0.31
N PRO A 31 3.92 -1.77 0.70
CA PRO A 31 2.53 -2.18 0.54
C PRO A 31 1.65 -1.05 -0.01
N LEU A 32 1.91 0.21 0.39
CA LEU A 32 1.15 1.37 -0.09
C LEU A 32 1.35 1.61 -1.59
N LEU A 33 2.59 1.57 -2.08
CA LEU A 33 2.89 1.66 -3.51
C LEU A 33 2.20 0.54 -4.30
N LYS A 34 2.11 -0.67 -3.74
CA LYS A 34 1.38 -1.79 -4.36
C LYS A 34 -0.12 -1.64 -4.33
N ALA A 35 -0.70 -1.08 -3.27
CA ALA A 35 -2.13 -0.78 -3.23
C ALA A 35 -2.52 0.22 -4.33
N ILE A 36 -1.71 1.26 -4.53
CA ILE A 36 -1.88 2.27 -5.59
C ILE A 36 -1.69 1.65 -6.98
N GLU A 37 -0.66 0.83 -7.20
CA GLU A 37 -0.46 0.09 -8.46
C GLU A 37 -1.67 -0.78 -8.83
N LYS A 38 -2.43 -1.25 -7.84
CA LYS A 38 -3.62 -2.10 -8.01
C LYS A 38 -4.94 -1.33 -7.91
N GLU A 39 -4.90 0.00 -7.79
CA GLU A 39 -6.07 0.87 -7.61
C GLU A 39 -6.97 0.41 -6.45
N ASN A 40 -6.37 -0.19 -5.41
CA ASN A 40 -7.09 -0.72 -4.27
C ASN A 40 -7.18 0.33 -3.16
N TYR A 41 -8.11 1.26 -3.32
CA TYR A 41 -8.31 2.39 -2.42
C TYR A 41 -8.54 1.96 -0.96
N GLN A 42 -9.29 0.88 -0.73
CA GLN A 42 -9.59 0.40 0.63
C GLN A 42 -8.34 -0.08 1.36
N ILE A 43 -7.44 -0.78 0.66
CA ILE A 43 -6.16 -1.20 1.24
C ILE A 43 -5.22 0.00 1.41
N ALA A 44 -5.21 0.95 0.46
CA ALA A 44 -4.42 2.17 0.60
C ALA A 44 -4.84 2.97 1.85
N GLU A 45 -6.14 3.17 2.06
CA GLU A 45 -6.69 3.83 3.26
C GLU A 45 -6.30 3.09 4.55
N LEU A 46 -6.46 1.75 4.58
CA LEU A 46 -6.05 0.93 5.72
C LEU A 46 -4.58 1.13 6.05
N LEU A 47 -3.69 1.01 5.07
CA LEU A 47 -2.24 1.16 5.25
C LEU A 47 -1.88 2.56 5.75
N ILE A 48 -2.48 3.61 5.20
CA ILE A 48 -2.27 4.99 5.64
C ILE A 48 -2.74 5.16 7.10
N SER A 49 -3.91 4.63 7.46
CA SER A 49 -4.43 4.71 8.83
C SER A 49 -3.54 4.00 9.85
N LEU A 50 -2.75 3.03 9.40
CA LEU A 50 -1.81 2.24 10.20
C LEU A 50 -0.37 2.75 10.13
N GLY A 51 -0.14 3.95 9.57
CA GLY A 51 1.17 4.61 9.60
C GLY A 51 2.10 4.23 8.45
N ALA A 52 1.56 3.81 7.30
CA ALA A 52 2.36 3.69 6.08
C ALA A 52 3.01 5.04 5.73
N ASP A 53 4.28 5.01 5.33
CA ASP A 53 5.01 6.18 4.87
C ASP A 53 4.51 6.61 3.48
N VAL A 54 3.74 7.69 3.46
CA VAL A 54 3.17 8.28 2.25
C VAL A 54 4.22 8.94 1.34
N ASN A 55 5.45 9.11 1.82
CA ASN A 55 6.57 9.68 1.07
C ASN A 55 7.59 8.64 0.64
N ALA A 56 7.39 7.36 0.97
CA ALA A 56 8.30 6.30 0.57
C ALA A 56 8.48 6.27 -0.95
N GLU A 57 9.71 6.10 -1.41
CA GLU A 57 10.06 6.04 -2.82
C GLU A 57 10.59 4.66 -3.21
N ASN A 58 10.14 4.16 -4.36
CA ASN A 58 10.72 2.96 -4.93
C ASN A 58 12.13 3.25 -5.53
N LYS A 59 12.77 2.24 -6.12
CA LYS A 59 14.08 2.41 -6.79
C LYS A 59 14.09 3.42 -7.95
N ASN A 60 12.93 3.77 -8.50
CA ASN A 60 12.80 4.74 -9.58
C ASN A 60 12.51 6.16 -9.05
N GLY A 61 12.49 6.38 -7.74
CA GLY A 61 12.11 7.66 -7.13
C GLY A 61 10.60 7.92 -7.18
N THR A 62 9.78 6.91 -7.49
CA THR A 62 8.32 7.07 -7.54
C THR A 62 7.74 7.00 -6.13
N THR A 63 7.07 8.06 -5.71
CA THR A 63 6.29 8.14 -4.46
C THR A 63 4.83 7.76 -4.69
N PRO A 64 4.09 7.35 -3.63
CA PRO A 64 2.63 7.15 -3.68
C PRO A 64 1.88 8.24 -4.45
N LEU A 65 2.14 9.52 -4.12
CA LEU A 65 1.46 10.65 -4.75
C LEU A 65 1.83 10.78 -6.23
N SER A 66 3.12 10.68 -6.58
CA SER A 66 3.54 10.79 -7.99
C SER A 66 2.94 9.66 -8.85
N TRP A 67 2.83 8.45 -8.29
CA TRP A 67 2.24 7.31 -8.98
C TRP A 67 0.75 7.52 -9.23
N ALA A 68 0.00 7.96 -8.21
CA ALA A 68 -1.44 8.22 -8.33
C ALA A 68 -1.72 9.24 -9.44
N ILE A 69 -0.94 10.34 -9.47
CA ILE A 69 -1.05 11.37 -10.51
C ILE A 69 -0.71 10.81 -11.90
N GLU A 70 0.36 10.02 -12.04
CA GLU A 70 0.76 9.43 -13.33
C GLU A 70 -0.31 8.48 -13.89
N LYS A 71 -1.00 7.74 -13.00
CA LYS A 71 -2.07 6.81 -13.39
C LYS A 71 -3.45 7.46 -13.50
N GLY A 72 -3.61 8.69 -13.00
CA GLY A 72 -4.89 9.40 -13.03
C GLY A 72 -5.92 8.84 -12.05
N ILE A 73 -5.45 8.36 -10.89
CA ILE A 73 -6.25 7.77 -9.81
C ILE A 73 -6.22 8.62 -8.53
#